data_AF-A0A7J8B3A9-F1
#
_entry.id   AF-A0A7J8B3A9-F1
#
_cell.length_a   1.000
_cell.length_b   1.000
_cell.length_c   1.000
_cell.angle_alpha   90.00
_cell.angle_beta   90.00
_cell.angle_gamma   90.00
#
_symmetry.space_group_name_H-M   'P 1'
#
loop_
_entity.id
_entity.type
_entity.pdbx_description
1 polymer ?
#
loop_
_entity_poly.entity_id
_entity_poly.type
_entity_poly.pdbx_seq_one_letter_code
_entity_poly.pdbx_strand_id
1 'polypeptide(L)'
;MAQLPKLAVFDLDYTLWPFWVDTHVDPPFHKSSDGSVRDSQGRTIRLYPEVPEVLDRFRGLGVPIAAASRLQKKTGVPFSQMIFFDDEKRNIVDVSKLGVTCIHVHNGMNLQILTQGLETFAKAHAGP
;
A
#
# COMPACT_ATOMS: atom_id res chain seq x y z
N MET A 1 18.30 -9.42 14.25
CA MET A 1 17.70 -8.36 13.39
C MET A 1 16.30 -8.80 13.04
N ALA A 2 15.30 -7.90 13.08
CA ALA A 2 13.94 -8.23 12.70
C ALA A 2 13.89 -8.57 11.18
N GLN A 3 13.15 -9.60 10.80
CA GLN A 3 12.99 -9.98 9.39
C GLN A 3 12.15 -8.92 8.66
N LEU A 4 12.63 -8.47 7.50
CA LEU A 4 11.94 -7.51 6.64
C LEU A 4 11.33 -8.24 5.42
N PRO A 5 10.19 -7.75 4.90
CA PRO A 5 9.63 -8.26 3.66
C PRO A 5 10.58 -7.96 2.50
N LYS A 6 10.59 -8.84 1.50
CA LYS A 6 11.32 -8.63 0.24
C LYS A 6 10.54 -7.80 -0.78
N LEU A 7 9.25 -7.56 -0.52
CA LEU A 7 8.38 -6.75 -1.35
C LEU A 7 7.21 -6.21 -0.50
N ALA A 8 6.97 -4.90 -0.57
CA ALA A 8 5.78 -4.27 -0.04
C ALA A 8 4.80 -3.98 -1.18
N VAL A 9 3.58 -4.49 -1.06
CA VAL A 9 2.52 -4.30 -2.04
C VAL A 9 1.39 -3.47 -1.43
N PHE A 10 0.89 -2.50 -2.18
CA PHE A 10 -0.22 -1.66 -1.75
C PHE A 10 -1.34 -1.74 -2.78
N ASP A 11 -2.58 -1.82 -2.30
CA ASP A 11 -3.72 -1.35 -3.07
C ASP A 11 -3.68 0.20 -3.20
N LEU A 12 -4.57 0.77 -3.99
CA LEU A 12 -4.60 2.19 -4.33
C LEU A 12 -5.76 2.93 -3.69
N ASP A 13 -6.99 2.60 -4.08
CA ASP A 13 -8.19 3.28 -3.62
C ASP A 13 -8.42 3.00 -2.15
N TYR A 14 -8.74 4.02 -1.35
CA TYR A 14 -8.88 3.97 0.12
C TYR A 14 -7.66 3.45 0.90
N THR A 15 -6.58 3.06 0.21
CA THR A 15 -5.30 2.67 0.78
C THR A 15 -4.30 3.83 0.71
N LEU A 16 -4.03 4.37 -0.48
CA LEU A 16 -3.09 5.49 -0.68
C LEU A 16 -3.79 6.85 -0.80
N TRP A 17 -5.04 6.86 -1.26
CA TRP A 17 -5.85 8.07 -1.38
C TRP A 17 -7.31 7.80 -0.98
N PRO A 18 -8.05 8.81 -0.49
CA PRO A 18 -9.35 8.61 0.17
C PRO A 18 -10.54 8.57 -0.79
N PHE A 19 -10.41 7.93 -1.94
CA PHE A 19 -11.46 7.86 -2.96
C PHE A 19 -11.25 6.69 -3.93
N TRP A 20 -12.32 6.21 -4.57
CA TRP A 20 -12.22 5.41 -5.80
C TRP A 20 -11.90 6.28 -7.00
N VAL A 21 -10.79 5.98 -7.69
CA VAL A 21 -10.32 6.75 -8.86
C VAL A 21 -11.26 6.66 -10.07
N ASP A 22 -12.05 5.59 -10.18
CA ASP A 22 -12.99 5.36 -11.29
C ASP A 22 -14.38 5.99 -11.07
N THR A 23 -14.64 6.50 -9.86
CA THR A 23 -15.99 6.92 -9.44
C THR A 23 -16.02 8.38 -8.99
N HIS A 24 -15.02 8.82 -8.22
CA HIS A 24 -15.10 10.11 -7.50
C HIS A 24 -14.36 11.26 -8.18
N VAL A 25 -13.58 10.98 -9.22
CA VAL A 25 -12.69 11.94 -9.90
C VAL A 25 -12.76 11.75 -11.40
N ASP A 26 -12.42 12.79 -12.16
CA ASP A 26 -12.51 12.79 -13.62
C ASP A 26 -11.11 13.02 -14.24
N PRO A 27 -10.46 11.95 -14.74
CA PRO A 27 -9.21 12.09 -15.49
C PRO A 27 -9.37 12.94 -16.77
N PRO A 28 -8.29 13.52 -17.33
CA PRO A 28 -6.90 13.41 -16.88
C PRO A 28 -6.57 14.30 -15.69
N PHE A 29 -5.50 13.94 -14.98
CA PHE A 29 -4.95 14.73 -13.88
C PHE A 29 -3.81 15.62 -14.36
N HIS A 30 -3.65 16.78 -13.73
CA HIS A 30 -2.53 17.68 -13.99
C HIS A 30 -2.00 18.28 -12.69
N LYS A 31 -0.70 18.61 -12.69
CA LYS A 31 -0.08 19.36 -11.61
C LYS A 31 -0.30 20.86 -11.86
N SER A 32 -0.99 21.51 -10.94
CA SER A 32 -1.21 22.94 -10.93
C SER A 32 0.07 23.70 -10.54
N SER A 33 0.13 24.99 -10.86
CA SER A 33 1.28 25.86 -10.54
C SER A 33 1.52 26.02 -9.03
N ASP A 34 0.48 25.83 -8.22
CA ASP A 34 0.54 25.80 -6.75
C ASP A 34 1.11 24.47 -6.19
N GLY A 35 1.47 23.53 -7.06
CA GLY A 35 1.98 22.21 -6.70
C GLY A 35 0.91 21.16 -6.40
N SER A 36 -0.37 21.55 -6.32
CA SER A 36 -1.48 20.62 -6.14
C SER A 36 -1.72 19.77 -7.39
N VAL A 37 -2.22 18.55 -7.21
CA VAL A 37 -2.73 17.74 -8.32
C VAL A 37 -4.23 17.99 -8.43
N ARG A 38 -4.72 18.20 -9.66
CA ARG A 38 -6.14 18.41 -9.92
C ARG A 38 -6.63 17.53 -11.06
N ASP A 39 -7.89 17.15 -11.00
CA ASP A 39 -8.58 16.44 -12.07
C ASP A 39 -9.13 17.40 -13.14
N SER A 40 -9.87 16.89 -14.14
CA SER A 40 -10.40 17.71 -15.23
C SER A 40 -11.50 18.68 -14.80
N GLN A 41 -12.14 18.44 -13.65
CA GLN A 41 -13.15 19.30 -13.05
C GLN A 41 -12.54 20.31 -12.05
N GLY A 42 -11.21 20.29 -11.87
CA GLY A 42 -10.51 21.16 -10.95
C GLY A 42 -10.55 20.72 -9.49
N ARG A 43 -11.06 19.52 -9.18
CA ARG A 43 -11.03 18.94 -7.83
C ARG A 43 -9.59 18.65 -7.44
N THR A 44 -9.24 19.01 -6.20
CA THR A 44 -7.89 18.77 -5.68
C THR A 44 -7.73 17.31 -5.26
N ILE A 45 -6.72 16.65 -5.81
CA ILE A 45 -6.34 15.28 -5.51
C ILE A 45 -5.26 15.25 -4.45
N ARG A 46 -5.46 14.46 -3.40
CA ARG A 46 -4.50 14.29 -2.30
C ARG A 46 -4.41 12.84 -1.89
N LEU A 47 -3.20 12.44 -1.50
CA LEU A 47 -2.96 11.18 -0.79
C LEU A 47 -3.39 11.32 0.68
N TYR A 48 -3.43 10.20 1.40
CA TYR A 48 -3.40 10.28 2.86
C TYR A 48 -2.11 10.98 3.35
N PRO A 49 -2.16 11.80 4.41
CA PRO A 49 -1.06 12.72 4.76
C PRO A 49 0.31 12.07 4.93
N GLU A 50 0.35 10.87 5.50
CA GLU A 50 1.58 10.16 5.85
C GLU A 50 2.07 9.19 4.76
N VAL A 51 1.34 9.04 3.65
CA VAL A 51 1.72 8.13 2.56
C VAL A 51 3.11 8.43 2.00
N PRO A 52 3.52 9.70 1.73
CA PRO A 52 4.87 9.98 1.28
C PRO A 52 5.95 9.43 2.23
N GLU A 53 5.78 9.63 3.53
CA GLU A 53 6.72 9.15 4.55
C GLU A 53 6.73 7.62 4.67
N VAL A 54 5.56 6.97 4.56
CA VAL A 54 5.45 5.51 4.50
C VAL A 54 6.26 4.94 3.33
N LEU A 55 6.14 5.54 2.14
CA LEU A 55 6.87 5.09 0.95
C LEU A 55 8.38 5.40 1.05
N ASP A 56 8.76 6.52 1.66
CA ASP A 56 10.16 6.85 1.93
C ASP A 56 10.78 5.87 2.95
N ARG A 57 10.02 5.43 3.95
CA ARG A 57 10.48 4.45 4.94
C ARG A 57 10.82 3.10 4.30
N PHE A 58 9.96 2.58 3.42
CA PHE A 58 10.27 1.35 2.69
C PHE A 58 11.51 1.49 1.79
N ARG A 59 11.66 2.63 1.11
CA ARG A 59 12.86 2.94 0.32
C ARG A 59 14.12 2.98 1.18
N GLY A 60 14.07 3.63 2.35
CA GLY A 60 15.18 3.69 3.31
C GLY A 60 15.55 2.32 3.89
N LEU A 61 14.59 1.39 3.99
CA LEU A 61 14.82 0.00 4.39
C LEU A 61 15.33 -0.90 3.26
N GLY A 62 15.44 -0.38 2.03
CA GLY A 62 15.83 -1.17 0.85
C GLY A 62 14.75 -2.17 0.42
N VAL A 63 13.49 -1.95 0.79
CA VAL A 63 12.37 -2.82 0.43
C VAL A 63 11.69 -2.27 -0.83
N PRO A 64 11.68 -3.02 -1.94
CA PRO A 64 10.95 -2.63 -3.14
C PRO A 64 9.45 -2.47 -2.87
N ILE A 65 8.83 -1.51 -3.56
CA ILE A 65 7.39 -1.23 -3.48
C ILE A 65 6.74 -1.60 -4.81
N ALA A 66 5.56 -2.21 -4.76
CA ALA A 66 4.67 -2.42 -5.90
C ALA A 66 3.25 -1.95 -5.57
N ALA A 67 2.51 -1.56 -6.61
CA ALA A 67 1.08 -1.34 -6.53
C ALA A 67 0.33 -2.54 -7.13
N ALA A 68 -0.76 -2.96 -6.50
CA ALA A 68 -1.62 -4.01 -7.02
C ALA A 68 -3.07 -3.74 -6.67
N SER A 69 -3.84 -3.26 -7.66
CA SER A 69 -5.31 -3.29 -7.59
C SER A 69 -5.88 -4.71 -7.77
N ARG A 70 -5.03 -5.68 -8.22
CA ARG A 70 -5.25 -7.15 -8.19
C ARG A 70 -3.89 -7.87 -8.19
N LEU A 71 -3.56 -8.62 -7.14
CA LEU A 71 -2.26 -9.29 -7.03
C LEU A 71 -2.12 -10.44 -8.05
N GLN A 72 -1.05 -10.42 -8.86
CA GLN A 72 -0.68 -11.51 -9.77
C GLN A 72 0.78 -11.93 -9.54
N LYS A 73 1.10 -13.20 -9.83
CA LYS A 73 2.44 -13.78 -9.63
C LYS A 73 3.42 -13.33 -10.73
N LYS A 74 3.86 -12.07 -10.68
CA LYS A 74 4.76 -11.46 -11.70
C LYS A 74 6.14 -11.03 -11.19
N THR A 75 6.37 -11.01 -9.87
CA THR A 75 7.55 -10.35 -9.28
C THR A 75 8.74 -11.26 -9.02
N GLY A 76 8.58 -12.59 -9.15
CA GLY A 76 9.61 -13.57 -8.79
C GLY A 76 9.89 -13.70 -7.28
N VAL A 77 9.29 -12.86 -6.45
CA VAL A 77 9.38 -12.93 -4.99
C VAL A 77 8.40 -14.00 -4.48
N PRO A 78 8.81 -14.89 -3.55
CA PRO A 78 7.87 -15.83 -2.92
C PRO A 78 6.78 -15.10 -2.14
N PHE A 79 5.54 -15.58 -2.20
CA PHE A 79 4.41 -14.93 -1.50
C PHE A 79 4.63 -14.77 0.01
N SER A 80 5.27 -15.75 0.67
CA SER A 80 5.65 -15.65 2.08
C SER A 80 6.58 -14.49 2.40
N GLN A 81 7.33 -13.99 1.42
CA GLN A 81 8.27 -12.89 1.58
C GLN A 81 7.66 -11.53 1.23
N MET A 82 6.34 -11.47 0.98
CA MET A 82 5.61 -10.24 0.67
C MET A 82 4.79 -9.76 1.87
N ILE A 83 4.63 -8.45 1.97
CA ILE A 83 3.60 -7.80 2.77
C ILE A 83 2.61 -7.07 1.85
N PHE A 84 1.32 -7.14 2.15
CA PHE A 84 0.25 -6.52 1.36
C PHE A 84 -0.66 -5.66 2.25
N PHE A 85 -0.91 -4.43 1.82
CA PHE A 85 -1.79 -3.46 2.47
C PHE A 85 -2.99 -3.16 1.58
N ASP A 86 -4.20 -3.37 2.10
CA ASP A 86 -5.45 -3.23 1.37
C ASP A 86 -6.60 -2.93 2.36
N ASP A 87 -7.54 -2.07 2.01
CA ASP A 87 -8.69 -1.72 2.85
C ASP A 87 -9.90 -2.67 2.67
N GLU A 88 -9.94 -3.42 1.58
CA GLU A 88 -11.00 -4.37 1.28
C GLU A 88 -10.70 -5.73 1.94
N LYS A 89 -11.51 -6.05 2.96
CA LYS A 89 -11.37 -7.28 3.75
C LYS A 89 -11.39 -8.55 2.88
N ARG A 90 -12.14 -8.54 1.77
CA ARG A 90 -12.16 -9.67 0.83
C ARG A 90 -10.79 -9.93 0.22
N ASN A 91 -10.07 -8.88 -0.21
CA ASN A 91 -8.74 -9.01 -0.78
C ASN A 91 -7.75 -9.55 0.27
N ILE A 92 -7.84 -9.09 1.51
CA ILE A 92 -7.05 -9.62 2.63
C ILE A 92 -7.27 -11.13 2.82
N VAL A 93 -8.53 -11.58 2.82
CA VAL A 93 -8.87 -13.00 2.96
C VAL A 93 -8.37 -13.83 1.77
N ASP A 94 -8.47 -13.32 0.55
CA ASP A 94 -8.08 -14.09 -0.64
C ASP A 94 -6.56 -14.13 -0.83
N VAL A 95 -5.85 -13.04 -0.59
CA VAL A 95 -4.39 -12.94 -0.76
C VAL A 95 -3.65 -13.65 0.39
N SER A 96 -4.18 -13.64 1.61
CA SER A 96 -3.56 -14.35 2.75
C SER A 96 -3.47 -15.87 2.53
N LYS A 97 -4.42 -16.47 1.78
CA LYS A 97 -4.39 -17.89 1.38
C LYS A 97 -3.16 -18.26 0.54
N LEU A 98 -2.51 -17.28 -0.09
CA LEU A 98 -1.29 -17.47 -0.87
C LEU A 98 -0.02 -17.47 0.00
N GLY A 99 -0.15 -17.20 1.30
CA GLY A 99 0.94 -17.10 2.27
C GLY A 99 1.51 -15.68 2.41
N VAL A 100 0.89 -14.67 1.79
CA VAL A 100 1.29 -13.26 1.93
C VAL A 100 0.89 -12.73 3.31
N THR A 101 1.75 -11.96 3.96
CA THR A 101 1.35 -11.23 5.17
C THR A 101 0.44 -10.07 4.79
N CYS A 102 -0.84 -10.16 5.12
CA CYS A 102 -1.84 -9.17 4.72
C CYS A 102 -2.25 -8.28 5.89
N ILE A 103 -2.22 -6.98 5.69
CA ILE A 103 -2.54 -5.95 6.68
C ILE A 103 -3.78 -5.20 6.21
N HIS A 104 -4.86 -5.32 6.97
CA HIS A 104 -6.11 -4.64 6.67
C HIS A 104 -6.02 -3.16 7.06
N VAL A 105 -6.10 -2.29 6.07
CA VAL A 105 -6.00 -0.83 6.21
C VAL A 105 -7.36 -0.27 6.63
N HIS A 106 -7.35 0.58 7.66
CA HIS A 106 -8.55 1.28 8.11
C HIS A 106 -8.28 2.78 8.06
N ASN A 107 -9.09 3.51 7.29
CA ASN A 107 -8.96 4.96 7.10
C ASN A 107 -7.63 5.41 6.46
N GLY A 108 -7.10 4.62 5.52
CA GLY A 108 -5.91 4.96 4.75
C GLY A 108 -4.59 4.63 5.43
N MET A 109 -3.54 4.52 4.61
CA MET A 109 -2.20 4.21 5.07
C MET A 109 -1.59 5.35 5.89
N ASN A 110 -0.94 4.94 6.99
CA ASN A 110 -0.21 5.81 7.91
C ASN A 110 0.96 5.04 8.56
N LEU A 111 1.81 5.73 9.30
CA LEU A 111 3.01 5.18 9.92
C LEU A 111 2.70 4.15 11.01
N GLN A 112 1.54 4.27 11.68
CA GLN A 112 1.11 3.27 12.66
C GLN A 112 0.78 1.94 11.97
N ILE A 113 0.01 1.95 10.89
CA ILE A 113 -0.31 0.75 10.10
C ILE A 113 0.95 0.14 9.50
N LEU A 114 1.88 0.97 9.01
CA LEU A 114 3.19 0.51 8.55
C LEU A 114 3.94 -0.25 9.65
N THR A 115 4.06 0.36 10.83
CA THR A 115 4.80 -0.21 11.97
C THR A 115 4.19 -1.53 12.40
N GLN A 116 2.86 -1.55 12.58
CA GLN A 116 2.12 -2.76 12.92
C GLN A 116 2.28 -3.84 11.83
N GLY A 117 2.29 -3.45 10.55
CA GLY A 117 2.49 -4.35 9.43
C GLY A 117 3.86 -5.02 9.45
N LEU A 118 4.92 -4.24 9.63
CA LEU A 118 6.29 -4.76 9.73
C LEU A 118 6.47 -5.66 10.95
N GLU A 119 5.88 -5.31 12.09
CA GLU A 119 5.91 -6.17 13.28
C GLU A 119 5.17 -7.49 13.05
N THR A 120 4.00 -7.45 12.42
CA THR A 120 3.22 -8.65 12.05
C THR A 120 4.05 -9.56 11.15
N PHE A 121 4.69 -8.98 10.12
CA PHE A 121 5.56 -9.72 9.22
C PHE A 121 6.74 -10.34 9.98
N ALA A 122 7.43 -9.58 10.82
CA ALA A 122 8.56 -10.06 11.59
C ALA A 122 8.18 -11.20 12.54
N LYS A 123 7.01 -11.11 13.21
CA LYS A 123 6.48 -12.18 14.09
C LYS A 123 6.16 -13.45 13.32
N ALA A 124 5.58 -13.35 12.12
CA ALA A 124 5.28 -14.51 11.27
C ALA A 124 6.56 -15.22 10.76
N HIS A 125 7.71 -14.55 10.82
CA HIS A 125 9.00 -15.06 10.34
C HIS A 125 10.04 -15.26 11.44
N ALA A 126 9.70 -14.94 12.68
CA ALA A 126 10.43 -15.41 13.84
C ALA A 126 10.05 -16.89 13.99
N GLY A 127 10.99 -17.80 13.75
CA GLY A 127 10.76 -19.22 14.00
C GLY A 127 10.33 -19.48 15.46
N PRO A 128 9.83 -20.69 15.77
CA PRO A 128 9.58 -21.08 17.16
C PRO A 128 10.83 -20.95 18.04
#